data_AF-A0A956Y2N3-F1
#
_entry.id   AF-A0A956Y2N3-F1
#
_cell.length_a   1.000
_cell.length_b   1.000
_cell.length_c   1.000
_cell.angle_alpha   90.00
_cell.angle_beta   90.00
_cell.angle_gamma   90.00
#
_symmetry.space_group_name_H-M   'P 1'
#
loop_
_entity.id
_entity.type
_entity.pdbx_description
1 polymer ?
#
loop_
_entity_poly.entity_id
_entity_poly.type
_entity_poly.pdbx_seq_one_letter_code
_entity_poly.pdbx_strand_id
1 'polypeptide(L)'
;MSKRFLDDIQQHYSFIDRERGYMLVQSGGEEYRVPLMALAIGHVSTRTHQFSDIREITELAAENRRKGDSSESSSSDDILTAW
;
A
#
# COMPACT_ATOMS: atom_id res chain seq x y z
N MET A 1 19.32 -3.77 -12.83
CA MET A 1 18.12 -4.07 -12.01
C MET A 1 17.01 -3.05 -12.25
N SER A 2 17.27 -1.76 -12.05
CA SER A 2 16.30 -0.68 -12.33
C SER A 2 15.72 -0.72 -13.76
N LYS A 3 16.55 -0.91 -14.80
CA LYS A 3 16.07 -1.01 -16.20
C LYS A 3 15.06 -2.15 -16.41
N ARG A 4 15.38 -3.37 -15.94
CA ARG A 4 14.48 -4.53 -16.10
C ARG A 4 13.14 -4.30 -15.40
N PHE A 5 13.16 -3.72 -14.20
CA PHE A 5 11.93 -3.33 -13.51
C PHE A 5 11.10 -2.35 -14.33
N LEU A 6 11.73 -1.31 -14.89
CA LEU A 6 11.03 -0.32 -15.72
C LEU A 6 10.43 -0.93 -16.98
N ASP A 7 11.03 -1.96 -17.56
CA ASP A 7 10.49 -2.65 -18.74
C ASP A 7 9.30 -3.57 -18.35
N ASP A 8 9.44 -4.32 -17.25
CA ASP A 8 8.44 -5.30 -16.81
C ASP A 8 7.20 -4.64 -16.17
N ILE A 9 7.38 -3.54 -15.43
CA ILE A 9 6.29 -2.90 -14.67
C ILE A 9 5.20 -2.33 -15.59
N GLN A 10 5.56 -2.00 -16.83
CA GLN A 10 4.64 -1.46 -17.84
C GLN A 10 3.46 -2.40 -18.13
N GLN A 11 3.65 -3.72 -17.96
CA GLN A 11 2.59 -4.71 -18.19
C GLN A 11 1.40 -4.57 -17.22
N HIS A 12 1.58 -3.85 -16.10
CA HIS A 12 0.55 -3.62 -15.09
C HIS A 12 -0.29 -2.36 -15.37
N TYR A 13 0.04 -1.62 -16.42
CA TYR A 13 -0.67 -0.39 -16.81
C TYR A 13 -1.44 -0.57 -18.11
N SER A 14 -2.53 0.18 -18.27
CA SER A 14 -3.24 0.24 -19.54
C SER A 14 -2.35 0.82 -20.64
N PHE A 15 -2.64 0.52 -21.91
CA PHE A 15 -1.91 1.12 -23.03
C PHE A 15 -1.95 2.66 -22.98
N ILE A 16 -3.10 3.23 -22.60
CA ILE A 16 -3.30 4.68 -22.52
C ILE A 16 -2.43 5.32 -21.44
N ASP A 17 -2.33 4.70 -20.25
CA ASP A 17 -1.51 5.23 -19.16
C ASP A 17 -0.01 5.10 -19.45
N ARG A 18 0.40 4.01 -20.12
CA ARG A 18 1.78 3.83 -20.58
C ARG A 18 2.20 4.91 -21.57
N GLU A 19 1.35 5.17 -22.57
CA GLU A 19 1.64 6.15 -23.62
C GLU A 19 1.71 7.57 -23.05
N ARG A 20 0.87 7.87 -22.05
CA ARG A 20 0.87 9.15 -21.34
C ARG A 20 2.01 9.28 -20.32
N GLY A 21 2.50 8.17 -19.78
CA GLY A 21 3.51 8.13 -18.73
C GLY A 21 2.99 8.44 -17.32
N TYR A 22 1.67 8.44 -17.12
CA TYR A 22 1.00 8.66 -15.82
C TYR A 22 -0.41 8.06 -15.84
N MET A 23 -0.95 7.78 -14.66
CA MET A 23 -2.36 7.37 -14.48
C MET A 23 -3.23 8.56 -14.06
N LEU A 24 -4.51 8.48 -14.39
CA LEU A 24 -5.55 9.37 -13.86
C LEU A 24 -6.33 8.63 -12.79
N VAL A 25 -6.38 9.18 -11.58
CA VAL A 25 -7.08 8.60 -10.43
C VAL A 25 -8.10 9.61 -9.94
N GLN A 26 -9.33 9.16 -9.70
CA GLN A 26 -10.34 9.99 -9.06
C GLN A 26 -10.28 9.83 -7.56
N SER A 27 -10.18 10.95 -6.84
CA SER A 27 -10.23 10.97 -5.37
C SER A 27 -11.03 12.20 -4.92
N GLY A 28 -12.02 12.02 -4.05
CA GLY A 28 -12.82 13.15 -3.54
C GLY A 28 -13.55 13.95 -4.63
N GLY A 29 -13.86 13.35 -5.77
CA GLY A 29 -14.56 14.02 -6.90
C GLY A 29 -13.64 14.79 -7.85
N GLU A 30 -12.33 14.83 -7.60
CA GLU A 30 -11.34 15.44 -8.49
C GLU A 30 -10.45 14.37 -9.15
N GLU A 31 -9.96 14.67 -10.36
CA GLU A 31 -9.05 13.80 -11.11
C GLU A 31 -7.59 14.23 -10.91
N TYR A 32 -6.75 13.30 -10.49
CA TYR A 32 -5.34 13.52 -10.20
C TYR A 32 -4.45 12.73 -11.17
N ARG A 33 -3.38 13.38 -11.61
CA ARG A 33 -2.29 12.71 -12.34
C ARG A 33 -1.31 12.13 -11.35
N VAL A 34 -1.06 10.83 -11.45
CA VAL A 34 -0.06 10.13 -10.63
C VAL A 34 0.97 9.46 -11.51
N PRO A 35 2.28 9.53 -11.17
CA PRO A 35 3.32 8.92 -11.98
C PRO A 35 3.20 7.39 -11.99
N LEU A 36 3.76 6.76 -13.03
CA LEU A 36 3.95 5.31 -13.03
C LEU A 36 4.95 4.90 -11.94
N MET A 37 4.87 3.64 -11.52
CA MET A 37 5.68 3.11 -10.44
C MET A 37 7.18 3.12 -10.81
N ALA A 38 8.00 3.56 -9.86
CA ALA A 38 9.44 3.57 -9.96
C ALA A 38 10.06 2.71 -8.85
N LEU A 39 11.26 2.17 -9.11
CA LEU A 39 12.02 1.39 -8.13
C LEU A 39 13.12 2.25 -7.51
N ALA A 40 13.06 2.44 -6.19
CA ALA A 40 14.14 3.01 -5.40
C ALA A 40 14.86 1.90 -4.63
N ILE A 41 16.19 1.90 -4.69
CA ILE A 41 17.04 0.98 -3.92
C ILE A 41 17.92 1.82 -3.01
N GLY A 42 17.81 1.62 -1.71
CA GLY A 42 18.58 2.33 -0.70
C GLY A 42 19.15 1.36 0.33
N HIS A 43 20.17 1.82 1.05
CA HIS A 43 20.73 1.12 2.20
C HIS A 43 20.26 1.82 3.47
N VAL A 44 19.68 1.05 4.39
CA VAL A 44 19.20 1.54 5.69
C VAL A 44 20.17 1.11 6.79
N SER A 45 20.41 1.98 7.77
CA SER A 45 21.35 1.74 8.87
C SER A 45 20.72 2.08 10.21
N THR A 46 21.13 1.36 11.26
CA THR A 46 20.65 1.57 12.64
C THR A 46 21.20 2.84 13.32
N ARG A 47 22.02 3.65 12.62
CA ARG A 47 22.60 4.88 13.18
C ARG A 47 21.56 5.92 13.61
N THR A 48 20.40 5.94 12.96
CA THR A 48 19.36 6.95 13.22
C THR A 48 18.06 6.36 13.78
N HIS A 49 17.77 5.09 13.51
CA HIS A 49 16.53 4.43 13.91
C HIS A 49 16.79 2.95 14.17
N GLN A 50 16.12 2.38 15.18
CA GLN A 50 16.18 0.95 15.46
C GLN A 50 15.26 0.18 14.50
N PHE A 51 15.74 -0.95 13.97
CA PHE A 51 14.86 -1.89 13.25
C PHE A 51 14.17 -2.80 14.27
N SER A 52 12.84 -2.86 14.19
CA SER A 52 12.06 -3.87 14.91
C SER A 52 12.08 -5.19 14.14
N ASP A 53 12.15 -6.32 14.85
CA ASP A 53 12.02 -7.64 14.24
C ASP A 53 10.57 -7.81 13.75
N ILE A 54 10.39 -8.30 12.52
CA ILE A 54 9.06 -8.54 11.95
C ILE A 54 8.27 -9.53 12.80
N ARG A 55 8.94 -10.50 13.44
CA ARG A 55 8.29 -11.49 14.31
C ARG A 55 7.62 -10.82 15.50
N GLU A 56 8.33 -9.91 16.15
CA GLU A 56 7.83 -9.14 17.31
C GLU A 56 6.54 -8.38 16.95
N ILE A 57 6.56 -7.66 15.82
CA ILE A 57 5.39 -6.90 15.35
C ILE A 57 4.21 -7.85 15.04
N THR A 58 4.48 -8.96 14.34
CA THR A 58 3.42 -9.88 13.92
C THR A 58 2.81 -10.68 15.06
N GLU A 59 3.61 -11.06 16.06
CA GLU A 59 3.14 -11.76 17.27
C GLU A 59 2.27 -10.83 18.12
N LEU A 60 2.70 -9.59 18.34
CA LEU A 60 1.92 -8.58 19.06
C LEU A 60 0.59 -8.28 18.34
N ALA A 61 0.62 -8.14 17.01
CA ALA A 61 -0.59 -7.97 16.21
C ALA A 61 -1.53 -9.18 16.29
N ALA A 62 -0.99 -10.40 16.24
CA ALA A 62 -1.77 -11.63 16.38
C ALA A 62 -2.36 -11.79 17.77
N GLU A 63 -1.61 -11.46 18.82
CA GLU A 63 -2.11 -11.47 20.21
C GLU A 63 -3.23 -10.43 20.40
N ASN A 64 -3.10 -9.24 19.81
CA ASN A 64 -4.14 -8.22 19.89
C ASN A 64 -5.44 -8.67 19.17
N ARG A 65 -5.34 -9.37 18.03
CA ARG A 65 -6.49 -10.01 17.37
C ARG A 65 -7.13 -11.11 18.23
N ARG A 66 -6.33 -11.89 18.96
CA ARG A 66 -6.84 -12.93 19.88
C ARG A 66 -7.54 -12.33 21.11
N LYS A 67 -7.06 -11.20 21.62
CA LYS A 67 -7.67 -10.47 22.75
C LYS A 67 -8.88 -9.63 22.34
N GLY A 68 -8.94 -9.20 21.08
CA GLY A 68 -9.99 -8.36 20.51
C GLY A 68 -11.31 -9.06 20.17
N ASP A 69 -11.53 -10.30 20.61
CA ASP A 69 -12.82 -11.00 20.47
C ASP A 69 -13.54 -11.18 21.83
N SER A 70 -13.07 -10.51 22.89
CA SER A 70 -13.66 -10.63 24.24
C SER A 70 -14.12 -9.33 24.92
N SER A 71 -14.18 -8.19 24.21
CA SER A 71 -14.86 -7.00 24.75
C SER A 71 -15.32 -6.02 23.67
N GLU A 72 -16.65 -5.97 23.50
CA GLU A 72 -17.48 -4.85 23.03
C GLU A 72 -17.74 -4.71 21.52
N SER A 73 -18.78 -5.42 21.08
CA SER A 73 -19.71 -4.95 20.08
C SER A 73 -20.46 -3.70 20.58
N SER A 74 -20.20 -2.53 19.99
CA SER A 74 -21.14 -1.41 19.98
C SER A 74 -20.99 -0.59 18.69
N SER A 75 -21.98 -0.76 17.82
CA SER A 75 -22.55 0.22 16.88
C SER A 75 -21.60 1.08 16.03
N SER A 76 -21.43 0.69 14.77
CA SER A 76 -21.35 1.64 13.65
C SER A 76 -21.96 0.95 12.43
N ASP A 77 -23.25 1.21 12.27
CA ASP A 77 -24.09 0.95 11.11
C ASP A 77 -23.45 1.37 9.78
N ASP A 78 -23.97 0.78 8.70
CA ASP A 78 -23.84 1.18 7.30
C ASP A 78 -22.51 0.94 6.57
N ILE A 79 -22.16 -0.33 6.37
CA ILE A 79 -21.42 -0.72 5.17
C ILE A 79 -22.43 -0.88 4.03
N LEU A 80 -22.83 0.26 3.45
CA LEU A 80 -23.61 0.33 2.22
C LEU A 80 -22.95 -0.53 1.14
N THR A 81 -23.56 -1.66 0.85
CA THR A 81 -23.23 -2.50 -0.30
C THR A 81 -24.04 -1.99 -1.48
N ALA A 82 -23.48 -1.07 -2.27
CA ALA A 82 -24.02 -0.69 -3.57
C ALA A 82 -23.19 -1.40 -4.65
N TRP A 83 -23.83 -2.38 -5.30
CA TRP A 83 -23.45 -2.89 -6.62
C TRP A 83 -24.07 -2.00 -7.71
#